data_AF-A0A418PUP0-F1
#
_entry.id   AF-A0A418PUP0-F1
#
_cell.length_a   1.000
_cell.length_b   1.000
_cell.length_c   1.000
_cell.angle_alpha   90.00
_cell.angle_beta   90.00
_cell.angle_gamma   90.00
#
_symmetry.space_group_name_H-M   'P 1'
#
loop_
_entity.id
_entity.type
_entity.pdbx_description
1 polymer ?
#
loop_
_entity_poly.entity_id
_entity_poly.type
_entity_poly.pdbx_seq_one_letter_code
_entity_poly.pdbx_strand_id
1 'polypeptide(L)'
;MEIQENKSTLVVEARNEEKVKKIWKTAGILLAITVAEFIMAFTMDRGILLYALFIILTIWKAKYIMMEFMHLGDEVKPLFYSIIVPLIFLVWLVIALMKEGSDIFMYRW
;
A
#
# COMPACT_ATOMS: atom_id res chain seq x y z
N MET A 1 -42.89 6.94 34.14
CA MET A 1 -41.57 7.30 33.57
C MET A 1 -40.76 6.02 33.61
N GLU A 2 -40.80 5.26 32.53
CA GLU A 2 -40.07 3.99 32.44
C GLU A 2 -38.61 4.30 32.14
N ILE A 3 -37.75 3.97 33.11
CA ILE A 3 -36.30 4.06 32.98
C ILE A 3 -35.91 2.89 32.07
N GLN A 4 -35.72 3.17 30.79
CA GLN A 4 -35.14 2.24 29.84
C GLN A 4 -33.68 1.97 30.25
N GLU A 5 -33.47 0.84 30.91
CA GLU A 5 -32.15 0.30 31.24
C GLU A 5 -31.48 -0.17 29.94
N ASN A 6 -30.73 0.74 29.30
CA ASN A 6 -29.94 0.43 28.11
C ASN A 6 -28.84 -0.57 28.48
N LYS A 7 -29.13 -1.87 28.26
CA LYS A 7 -28.12 -2.92 28.32
C LYS A 7 -27.02 -2.59 27.31
N SER A 8 -25.86 -2.15 27.82
CA SER A 8 -24.61 -2.14 27.09
C SER A 8 -24.16 -3.60 26.84
N THR A 9 -24.85 -4.27 25.93
CA THR A 9 -24.58 -5.67 25.53
C THR A 9 -23.40 -5.73 24.54
N LEU A 10 -22.49 -4.74 24.63
CA LEU A 10 -21.22 -4.78 23.93
C LEU A 10 -20.30 -5.65 24.78
N VAL A 11 -20.31 -6.95 24.53
CA VAL A 11 -19.19 -7.80 24.93
C VAL A 11 -17.97 -7.21 24.22
N VAL A 12 -17.17 -6.44 24.96
CA VAL A 12 -15.91 -5.89 24.46
C VAL A 12 -15.02 -7.09 24.19
N GLU A 13 -14.97 -7.51 22.93
CA GLU A 13 -14.02 -8.51 22.49
C GLU A 13 -12.64 -8.04 22.93
N ALA A 14 -11.95 -8.85 23.74
CA ALA A 14 -10.68 -8.47 24.32
C ALA A 14 -9.71 -8.13 23.18
N ARG A 15 -9.00 -7.00 23.32
CA ARG A 15 -7.95 -6.56 22.40
C ARG A 15 -7.02 -7.75 22.12
N ASN A 16 -6.97 -8.18 20.87
CA ASN A 16 -6.15 -9.33 20.47
C ASN A 16 -4.67 -8.89 20.42
N GLU A 17 -3.97 -8.98 21.54
CA GLU A 17 -2.59 -8.51 21.72
C GLU A 17 -1.61 -9.16 20.74
N GLU A 18 -1.93 -10.37 20.27
CA GLU A 18 -1.14 -11.12 19.30
C GLU A 18 -1.09 -10.41 17.95
N LYS A 19 -2.21 -9.85 17.48
CA LYS A 19 -2.27 -9.07 16.23
C LYS A 19 -1.43 -7.80 16.36
N VAL A 20 -1.50 -7.12 17.50
CA VAL A 20 -0.74 -5.88 17.77
C VAL A 20 0.78 -6.15 17.76
N LYS A 21 1.21 -7.24 18.39
CA LYS A 21 2.64 -7.65 18.41
C LYS A 21 3.15 -7.97 16.99
N LYS A 22 2.31 -8.61 16.16
CA LYS A 22 2.67 -8.95 14.78
C LYS A 22 2.82 -7.71 13.90
N ILE A 23 1.92 -6.74 14.05
CA ILE A 23 2.01 -5.43 13.38
C ILE A 23 3.31 -4.71 13.77
N TRP A 24 3.65 -4.67 15.06
CA TRP A 24 4.88 -4.04 15.55
C TRP A 24 6.15 -4.72 15.03
N LYS A 25 6.14 -6.07 14.93
CA LYS A 25 7.25 -6.82 14.35
C LYS A 25 7.46 -6.46 12.87
N THR A 26 6.37 -6.39 12.10
CA THR A 26 6.43 -6.05 10.68
C THR A 26 6.80 -4.58 10.47
N ALA A 27 6.31 -3.67 11.32
CA ALA A 27 6.75 -2.27 11.36
C ALA A 27 8.27 -2.16 11.54
N GLY A 28 8.84 -2.93 12.47
CA GLY A 28 10.27 -2.96 12.72
C GLY A 28 11.08 -3.46 11.51
N ILE A 29 10.61 -4.52 10.84
CA ILE A 29 11.26 -5.04 9.63
C ILE A 29 11.23 -4.00 8.51
N LEU A 30 10.07 -3.36 8.29
CA LEU A 30 9.91 -2.32 7.28
C LEU A 30 10.80 -1.10 7.56
N LEU A 31 10.89 -0.69 8.83
CA LEU A 31 11.79 0.39 9.25
C LEU A 31 13.25 0.01 8.96
N ALA A 32 13.68 -1.19 9.34
CA ALA A 32 15.04 -1.66 9.12
C ALA A 32 15.40 -1.67 7.62
N ILE A 33 14.51 -2.18 6.76
CA ILE A 33 14.71 -2.15 5.31
C ILE A 33 14.83 -0.71 4.80
N THR A 34 13.97 0.19 5.28
CA THR A 34 13.98 1.60 4.86
C THR A 34 15.26 2.32 5.27
N VAL A 35 15.75 2.07 6.49
CA VAL A 35 17.02 2.63 6.96
C VAL A 35 18.18 2.09 6.12
N ALA A 36 18.19 0.80 5.79
CA ALA A 36 19.19 0.20 4.91
C ALA A 36 19.16 0.82 3.50
N GLU A 37 17.97 1.05 2.93
CA GLU A 37 17.82 1.77 1.66
C GLU A 37 18.43 3.17 1.71
N PHE A 38 18.15 3.95 2.77
CA PHE A 38 18.72 5.29 2.94
C PHE A 38 20.25 5.25 3.04
N ILE A 39 20.82 4.33 3.82
CA ILE A 39 22.28 4.18 3.94
C ILE A 39 22.90 3.87 2.57
N MET A 40 22.30 2.96 1.79
CA MET A 40 22.75 2.65 0.43
C MET A 40 22.63 3.86 -0.51
N ALA A 41 21.56 4.65 -0.42
CA ALA A 41 21.41 5.88 -1.20
C ALA A 41 22.49 6.93 -0.92
N PHE A 42 22.98 7.03 0.32
CA PHE A 42 24.04 7.98 0.67
C PHE A 42 25.45 7.45 0.41
N THR A 43 25.63 6.14 0.34
CA THR A 43 26.97 5.51 0.18
C THR A 43 27.31 5.21 -1.28
N MET A 44 26.31 4.94 -2.12
CA MET A 44 26.50 4.49 -3.49
C MET A 44 26.17 5.60 -4.50
N ASP A 45 26.94 5.67 -5.58
CA ASP A 45 26.75 6.70 -6.61
C ASP A 45 25.39 6.54 -7.32
N ARG A 46 24.82 7.67 -7.75
CA ARG A 46 23.46 7.72 -8.32
C ARG A 46 23.46 7.20 -9.76
N GLY A 47 23.40 5.88 -9.89
CA GLY A 47 23.31 5.17 -11.16
C GLY A 47 22.03 4.36 -11.33
N ILE A 48 21.86 3.79 -12.52
CA ILE A 48 20.77 2.87 -12.88
C ILE A 48 20.64 1.68 -11.90
N LEU A 49 21.76 1.21 -11.36
CA LEU A 49 21.78 0.14 -10.36
C LEU A 49 21.08 0.55 -9.06
N LEU A 50 21.29 1.79 -8.60
CA LEU A 50 20.64 2.32 -7.40
C LEU A 50 19.13 2.44 -7.62
N TYR A 51 18.71 3.00 -8.77
CA TYR A 51 17.30 3.13 -9.09
C TYR A 51 16.60 1.77 -9.21
N ALA A 52 17.22 0.79 -9.86
CA ALA A 52 16.67 -0.56 -9.97
C ALA A 52 16.53 -1.22 -8.60
N LEU A 53 17.53 -1.08 -7.73
CA LEU A 53 17.51 -1.59 -6.36
C LEU A 53 16.35 -0.97 -5.56
N PHE A 54 16.21 0.36 -5.61
CA PHE A 54 15.13 1.08 -4.94
C PHE A 54 13.76 0.59 -5.43
N ILE A 55 13.56 0.46 -6.75
CA ILE A 55 12.28 -0.02 -7.29
C ILE A 55 11.94 -1.41 -6.76
N ILE A 56 12.90 -2.34 -6.77
CA ILE A 56 12.70 -3.72 -6.29
C ILE A 56 12.38 -3.74 -4.79
N LEU A 57 13.15 -3.02 -3.97
CA LEU A 57 12.89 -2.94 -2.53
C LEU A 57 11.56 -2.26 -2.19
N THR A 58 11.16 -1.25 -2.98
CA THR A 58 9.88 -0.57 -2.80
C THR A 58 8.71 -1.53 -3.08
N ILE A 59 8.79 -2.35 -4.13
CA ILE A 59 7.80 -3.40 -4.41
C ILE A 59 7.75 -4.42 -3.27
N TRP A 60 8.91 -4.85 -2.78
CA TRP A 60 8.99 -5.81 -1.69
C TRP A 60 8.36 -5.26 -0.39
N LYS A 61 8.65 -4.00 -0.06
CA LYS A 61 8.01 -3.29 1.06
C LYS A 61 6.50 -3.20 0.89
N ALA A 62 6.03 -2.82 -0.30
CA ALA A 62 4.59 -2.74 -0.58
C ALA A 62 3.89 -4.08 -0.32
N LYS A 63 4.50 -5.20 -0.72
CA LYS A 63 3.99 -6.55 -0.43
C LYS A 63 3.91 -6.82 1.08
N TYR A 64 4.96 -6.50 1.84
CA TYR A 64 4.98 -6.68 3.31
C TYR A 64 3.92 -5.83 4.01
N ILE A 65 3.72 -4.60 3.57
CA ILE A 65 2.68 -3.70 4.09
C ILE A 65 1.28 -4.29 3.81
N MET A 66 1.05 -4.71 2.56
CA MET A 66 -0.25 -5.25 2.15
C MET A 66 -0.64 -6.50 2.92
N MET A 67 0.30 -7.42 3.17
CA MET A 67 0.00 -8.67 3.88
C MET A 67 -0.31 -8.44 5.35
N GLU A 68 0.42 -7.57 6.04
CA GLU A 68 0.32 -7.44 7.50
C GLU A 68 -0.50 -6.23 7.97
N PHE A 69 -0.30 -5.04 7.40
CA PHE A 69 -0.96 -3.81 7.88
C PHE A 69 -2.35 -3.63 7.31
N MET A 70 -2.58 -4.10 6.09
CA MET A 70 -3.89 -3.96 5.46
C MET A 70 -4.82 -5.14 5.73
N HIS A 71 -4.37 -6.19 6.44
CA HIS A 71 -5.15 -7.41 6.73
C HIS A 71 -5.81 -8.05 5.49
N LEU A 72 -5.32 -7.71 4.28
CA LEU A 72 -5.89 -8.09 2.99
C LEU A 72 -5.73 -9.58 2.67
N GLY A 73 -4.92 -10.31 3.44
CA GLY A 73 -4.62 -11.72 3.23
C GLY A 73 -5.76 -12.68 3.57
N ASP A 74 -6.53 -12.41 4.65
CA ASP A 74 -7.42 -13.42 5.22
C ASP A 74 -8.92 -13.13 5.05
N GLU A 75 -9.37 -11.87 4.93
CA GLU A 75 -10.82 -11.56 4.97
C GLU A 75 -11.35 -10.58 3.90
N VAL A 76 -10.54 -9.69 3.31
CA VAL A 76 -11.08 -8.53 2.56
C VAL A 76 -10.71 -8.44 1.07
N LYS A 77 -10.96 -9.53 0.31
CA LYS A 77 -10.97 -9.52 -1.17
C LYS A 77 -11.65 -8.29 -1.80
N PRO A 78 -12.81 -7.79 -1.32
CA PRO A 78 -13.42 -6.58 -1.88
C PRO A 78 -12.58 -5.31 -1.71
N LEU A 79 -11.81 -5.18 -0.63
CA LEU A 79 -10.95 -4.02 -0.42
C LEU A 79 -9.76 -4.01 -1.41
N PHE A 80 -9.22 -5.19 -1.75
CA PHE A 80 -8.21 -5.35 -2.81
C PHE A 80 -8.74 -4.85 -4.15
N TYR A 81 -9.94 -5.28 -4.55
CA TYR A 81 -10.58 -4.83 -5.78
C TYR A 81 -10.87 -3.32 -5.76
N SER A 82 -11.19 -2.73 -4.61
CA SER A 82 -11.42 -1.27 -4.51
C SER A 82 -10.18 -0.43 -4.80
N ILE A 83 -8.97 -1.00 -4.67
CA ILE A 83 -7.70 -0.31 -4.96
C ILE A 83 -7.23 -0.65 -6.39
N ILE A 84 -7.33 -1.92 -6.79
CA ILE A 84 -6.87 -2.40 -8.10
C ILE A 84 -7.69 -1.79 -9.25
N VAL A 85 -9.02 -1.73 -9.12
CA VAL A 85 -9.90 -1.21 -10.17
C VAL A 85 -9.58 0.25 -10.53
N PRO A 86 -9.50 1.21 -9.58
CA PRO A 86 -9.13 2.58 -9.91
C PRO A 86 -7.68 2.72 -10.41
N LEU A 87 -6.74 1.87 -9.97
CA LEU A 87 -5.38 1.87 -10.50
C LEU A 87 -5.34 1.46 -11.97
N ILE A 88 -6.05 0.39 -12.36
CA ILE A 88 -6.14 -0.06 -13.76
C ILE A 88 -6.79 1.03 -14.61
N PHE A 89 -7.87 1.64 -14.12
CA PHE A 89 -8.53 2.75 -14.80
C PHE A 89 -7.59 3.94 -15.03
N LEU A 90 -6.77 4.29 -14.02
CA LEU A 90 -5.80 5.39 -14.13
C LEU A 90 -4.71 5.10 -15.17
N VAL A 91 -4.14 3.89 -15.18
CA VAL A 91 -3.14 3.49 -16.19
C VAL A 91 -3.73 3.54 -17.59
N TRP A 92 -4.95 3.02 -17.76
CA TRP A 92 -5.66 3.07 -19.03
C TRP A 92 -5.92 4.53 -19.47
N LEU A 93 -6.34 5.40 -18.56
CA LEU A 93 -6.58 6.81 -18.83
C LEU A 93 -5.31 7.56 -19.25
N VAL A 94 -4.16 7.30 -18.62
CA VAL A 94 -2.88 7.89 -19.05
C VAL A 94 -2.54 7.47 -20.47
N ILE A 95 -2.68 6.19 -20.80
CA ILE A 95 -2.41 5.68 -22.15
C ILE A 95 -3.36 6.32 -23.17
N ALA A 96 -4.65 6.40 -22.85
CA ALA A 96 -5.66 7.01 -23.71
C ALA A 96 -5.36 8.49 -23.97
N LEU A 97 -5.05 9.27 -22.93
CA LEU A 97 -4.69 10.68 -23.05
C LEU A 97 -3.40 10.90 -23.84
N MET A 98 -2.39 10.05 -23.65
CA MET A 98 -1.16 10.13 -24.44
C MET A 98 -1.44 9.87 -25.93
N LYS A 99 -2.25 8.85 -26.25
CA LYS A 99 -2.62 8.52 -27.62
C LYS A 99 -3.46 9.62 -28.28
N GLU A 100 -4.54 10.04 -27.63
CA GLU A 100 -5.41 11.10 -28.14
C GLU A 100 -4.64 12.42 -28.29
N GLY A 101 -3.78 12.74 -27.32
CA GLY A 101 -2.91 13.91 -27.38
C GLY A 101 -1.93 13.87 -28.56
N SER A 102 -1.34 12.70 -28.85
CA SER A 102 -0.45 12.54 -30.01
C SER A 102 -1.21 12.62 -31.34
N ASP A 103 -2.41 12.05 -31.41
CA ASP A 103 -3.23 12.06 -32.62
C ASP A 103 -3.66 13.50 -32.96
N ILE A 104 -4.15 14.26 -31.96
CA ILE A 104 -4.52 15.67 -32.14
C ILE A 104 -3.30 16.51 -32.58
N PHE A 105 -2.11 16.25 -32.03
CA PHE A 105 -0.89 16.97 -32.42
C PHE A 105 -0.47 16.65 -33.85
N MET A 106 -0.63 15.40 -34.30
CA MET A 106 -0.32 14.95 -35.67
C MET A 106 -1.30 15.50 -36.72
N TYR A 107 -2.59 15.57 -36.43
CA TYR A 107 -3.60 16.09 -37.38
C TYR A 107 -3.69 17.63 -37.44
N ARG A 108 -2.93 18.33 -36.60
CA ARG A 108 -2.88 19.81 -36.55
C ARG A 108 -1.81 20.44 -37.47
N TRP A 109 -1.16 19.62 -38.28
CA TRP A 109 -0.30 19.98 -39.41
C TRP A 109 -0.66 19.11 -40.61
#